data_AF-A0A7Y5HZR4-F1
#
_entry.id   AF-A0A7Y5HZR4-F1
#
_cell.length_a   1.000
_cell.length_b   1.000
_cell.length_c   1.000
_cell.angle_alpha   90.00
_cell.angle_beta   90.00
_cell.angle_gamma   90.00
#
_symmetry.space_group_name_H-M   'P 1'
#
loop_
_entity.id
_entity.type
_entity.pdbx_description
1 polymer ?
#
loop_
_entity_poly.entity_id
_entity_poly.type
_entity_poly.pdbx_seq_one_letter_code
_entity_poly.pdbx_strand_id
1 'polypeptide(L)'
;MKRLIPHSVLWAALLPAALLLLPGVARAQASHTASLERADVPDTTPQQRYRSAIREAGGGLKVSLEECRTLAAERKACEAQARARYQADMAEARAMLRNPQAGPVNEVGGPIRSTETVTVTRP
;
A
#
# COMPACT_ATOMS: atom_id res chain seq x y z
N MET A 1 -43.96 -35.51 -44.52
CA MET A 1 -43.93 -34.16 -43.92
C MET A 1 -43.57 -34.27 -42.45
N LYS A 2 -42.37 -33.81 -42.05
CA LYS A 2 -42.01 -33.49 -40.66
C LYS A 2 -40.82 -32.53 -40.73
N ARG A 3 -41.08 -31.26 -40.47
CA ARG A 3 -40.08 -30.17 -40.57
C ARG A 3 -39.19 -30.24 -39.33
N LEU A 4 -37.88 -30.44 -39.52
CA LEU A 4 -36.88 -30.22 -38.48
C LEU A 4 -36.73 -28.71 -38.30
N ILE A 5 -37.07 -28.22 -37.12
CA ILE A 5 -36.82 -26.83 -36.71
C ILE A 5 -35.33 -26.76 -36.32
N PRO A 6 -34.52 -25.89 -36.96
CA PRO A 6 -33.12 -25.76 -36.63
C PRO A 6 -32.98 -25.11 -35.24
N HIS A 7 -32.29 -25.81 -34.33
CA HIS A 7 -32.03 -25.38 -32.95
C HIS A 7 -31.07 -24.17 -32.85
N SER A 8 -30.68 -23.57 -33.97
CA SER A 8 -29.69 -22.51 -34.07
C SER A 8 -30.23 -21.09 -33.83
N VAL A 9 -31.53 -20.93 -33.53
CA VAL A 9 -32.14 -19.59 -33.33
C VAL A 9 -32.29 -19.21 -31.84
N LEU A 10 -32.08 -20.14 -30.90
CA LEU A 10 -32.32 -19.91 -29.46
C LEU A 10 -31.11 -19.38 -28.68
N TRP A 11 -29.95 -19.20 -29.32
CA TRP A 11 -28.72 -18.69 -28.67
C TRP A 11 -28.34 -17.26 -29.07
N ALA A 12 -29.24 -16.52 -29.73
CA ALA A 12 -28.95 -15.15 -30.18
C ALA A 12 -29.52 -14.05 -29.27
N ALA A 13 -30.26 -14.39 -28.20
CA ALA A 13 -31.08 -13.43 -27.45
C ALA A 13 -30.60 -13.14 -26.01
N LEU A 14 -29.44 -13.63 -25.58
CA LEU A 14 -28.89 -13.35 -24.23
C LEU A 14 -27.67 -12.41 -24.21
N LEU A 15 -27.19 -11.98 -25.38
CA LEU A 15 -25.96 -11.18 -25.49
C LEU A 15 -26.10 -9.64 -25.32
N PRO A 16 -27.27 -8.96 -25.38
CA PRO A 16 -27.26 -7.50 -25.19
C PRO A 16 -27.24 -7.04 -23.72
N ALA A 17 -27.53 -7.90 -22.73
CA ALA A 17 -27.75 -7.46 -21.35
C ALA A 17 -26.46 -7.26 -20.53
N ALA A 18 -25.31 -7.75 -20.97
CA ALA A 18 -24.06 -7.70 -20.20
C ALA A 18 -23.34 -6.33 -20.27
N LEU A 19 -23.73 -5.44 -21.19
CA LEU A 19 -23.03 -4.16 -21.41
C LEU A 19 -23.47 -3.01 -20.50
N LEU A 20 -24.54 -3.17 -19.71
CA LEU A 20 -25.06 -2.12 -18.83
C LEU A 20 -24.50 -2.15 -17.40
N LEU A 21 -23.65 -3.14 -17.06
CA LEU A 21 -23.01 -3.27 -15.74
C LEU A 21 -21.65 -2.56 -15.64
N LEU A 22 -21.21 -1.86 -16.70
CA LEU A 22 -19.90 -1.20 -16.75
C LEU A 22 -19.73 0.15 -16.00
N PRO A 23 -20.75 0.87 -15.48
CA PRO A 23 -20.43 2.15 -14.82
C PRO A 23 -19.78 1.97 -13.44
N GLY A 24 -19.88 0.77 -12.85
CA GLY A 24 -19.34 0.48 -11.52
C GLY A 24 -17.81 0.38 -11.47
N VAL A 25 -17.18 -0.19 -12.49
CA VAL A 25 -15.72 -0.40 -12.51
C VAL A 25 -14.96 0.92 -12.64
N ALA A 26 -15.42 1.85 -13.48
CA ALA A 26 -14.84 3.18 -13.61
C ALA A 26 -14.92 3.98 -12.30
N ARG A 27 -16.03 3.85 -11.56
CA ARG A 27 -16.22 4.51 -10.26
C ARG A 27 -15.37 3.88 -9.16
N ALA A 28 -15.21 2.55 -9.16
CA ALA A 28 -14.31 1.85 -8.25
C ALA A 28 -12.85 2.24 -8.50
N GLN A 29 -12.41 2.26 -9.75
CA GLN A 29 -11.07 2.72 -10.13
C GLN A 29 -10.83 4.19 -9.73
N ALA A 30 -11.77 5.09 -10.02
CA ALA A 30 -11.66 6.50 -9.63
C ALA A 30 -11.63 6.71 -8.10
N SER A 31 -12.39 5.91 -7.35
CA SER A 31 -12.36 5.96 -5.88
C SER A 31 -11.05 5.41 -5.30
N HIS A 32 -10.47 4.40 -5.94
CA HIS A 32 -9.18 3.82 -5.56
C HIS A 32 -8.05 4.80 -5.84
N THR A 33 -7.99 5.40 -7.05
CA THR A 33 -6.99 6.42 -7.39
C THR A 33 -7.08 7.64 -6.48
N ALA A 34 -8.29 8.14 -6.21
CA ALA A 34 -8.48 9.26 -5.29
C ALA A 34 -8.14 8.90 -3.83
N SER A 35 -8.21 7.63 -3.45
CA SER A 35 -7.79 7.17 -2.11
C SER A 35 -6.27 7.03 -2.01
N LEU A 36 -5.61 6.62 -3.09
CA LEU A 36 -4.15 6.60 -3.20
C LEU A 36 -3.57 8.02 -3.16
N GLU A 37 -4.12 8.96 -3.94
CA GLU A 37 -3.67 10.37 -3.92
C GLU A 37 -3.78 11.01 -2.53
N ARG A 38 -4.78 10.61 -1.73
CA ARG A 38 -4.94 11.06 -0.34
C ARG A 38 -4.00 10.35 0.63
N ALA A 39 -3.59 9.13 0.34
CA ALA A 39 -2.73 8.32 1.20
C ALA A 39 -1.25 8.72 1.08
N ASP A 40 -0.86 9.33 -0.04
CA ASP A 40 0.54 9.59 -0.39
C ASP A 40 0.96 11.05 -0.14
N VAL A 41 0.44 11.67 0.92
CA VAL A 41 0.90 13.01 1.33
C VAL A 41 2.18 12.85 2.15
N PRO A 42 3.36 13.23 1.61
CA PRO A 42 4.61 13.05 2.32
C PRO A 42 4.72 13.99 3.52
N ASP A 43 5.44 13.55 4.55
CA ASP A 43 5.79 14.41 5.68
C ASP A 43 6.81 15.48 5.24
N THR A 44 6.32 16.71 5.10
CA THR A 44 7.11 17.84 4.57
C THR A 44 7.84 18.63 5.65
N THR A 45 7.44 18.51 6.92
CA THR A 45 8.07 19.20 8.04
C THR A 45 8.80 18.23 8.99
N PRO A 46 9.88 18.65 9.67
CA PRO A 46 10.54 17.84 10.69
C PRO A 46 9.60 17.38 11.80
N GLN A 47 8.62 18.20 12.17
CA GLN A 47 7.62 17.86 13.19
C GLN A 47 6.66 16.77 12.73
N GLN A 48 6.26 16.78 11.46
CA GLN A 48 5.45 15.70 10.87
C GLN A 48 6.24 14.39 10.82
N ARG A 49 7.48 14.44 10.32
CA ARG A 49 8.37 13.27 10.28
C ARG A 49 8.60 12.67 11.66
N TYR A 50 8.85 13.52 12.66
CA TYR A 50 8.96 13.09 14.05
C TYR A 50 7.69 12.38 14.54
N ARG A 51 6.51 12.97 14.29
CA ARG A 51 5.22 12.40 14.70
C ARG A 51 4.95 11.05 14.02
N SER A 52 5.31 10.91 12.77
CA SER A 52 5.21 9.63 12.06
C SER A 52 6.19 8.60 12.61
N ALA A 53 7.46 8.97 12.78
CA ALA A 53 8.49 8.09 13.32
C ALA A 53 8.15 7.54 14.72
N ILE A 54 7.63 8.38 15.64
CA ILE A 54 7.23 7.88 16.97
C ILE A 54 6.02 6.94 16.91
N ARG A 55 5.09 7.16 15.96
CA ARG A 55 3.92 6.31 15.77
C ARG A 55 4.32 4.95 15.21
N GLU A 56 5.22 4.95 14.23
CA GLU A 56 5.77 3.75 13.60
C GLU A 56 6.61 2.95 14.59
N ALA A 57 7.52 3.59 15.33
CA ALA A 57 8.30 2.94 16.39
C ALA A 57 7.40 2.31 17.46
N GLY A 58 6.34 3.01 17.88
CA GLY A 58 5.38 2.49 18.85
C GLY A 58 4.58 1.28 18.31
N GLY A 59 4.16 1.34 17.05
CA GLY A 59 3.50 0.23 16.36
C GLY A 59 4.44 -0.98 16.21
N GLY A 60 5.68 -0.75 15.79
CA GLY A 60 6.72 -1.77 15.68
C GLY A 60 7.00 -2.45 17.01
N LEU A 61 7.15 -1.68 18.10
CA LEU A 61 7.31 -2.24 19.44
C LEU A 61 6.15 -3.14 19.83
N LYS A 62 4.90 -2.71 19.57
CA LYS A 62 3.72 -3.52 19.88
C LYS A 62 3.78 -4.86 19.14
N VAL A 63 4.03 -4.84 17.83
CA VAL A 63 4.13 -6.06 17.01
C VAL A 63 5.27 -6.95 17.50
N SER A 64 6.46 -6.38 17.74
CA SER A 64 7.61 -7.15 18.25
C SER A 64 7.33 -7.79 19.61
N LEU A 65 6.62 -7.11 20.52
CA LEU A 65 6.25 -7.73 21.81
C LEU A 65 5.22 -8.85 21.64
N GLU A 66 4.29 -8.72 20.70
CA GLU A 66 3.35 -9.80 20.35
C GLU A 66 4.09 -11.01 19.78
N GLU A 67 5.05 -10.80 18.88
CA GLU A 67 5.93 -11.84 18.36
C GLU A 67 6.77 -12.49 19.46
N CYS A 68 7.36 -11.71 20.37
CA CYS A 68 8.15 -12.25 21.47
C CYS A 68 7.34 -13.15 22.41
N ARG A 69 6.03 -12.91 22.58
CA ARG A 69 5.16 -13.77 23.39
C ARG A 69 5.04 -15.19 22.83
N THR A 70 5.25 -15.38 21.53
CA THR A 70 5.25 -16.71 20.91
C THR A 70 6.47 -17.54 21.30
N LEU A 71 7.52 -16.92 21.83
CA LEU A 71 8.73 -17.59 22.31
C LEU A 71 8.55 -17.98 23.78
N ALA A 72 8.79 -19.25 24.11
CA ALA A 72 8.69 -19.74 25.50
C ALA A 72 9.99 -19.52 26.30
N ALA A 73 11.13 -19.94 25.76
CA ALA A 73 12.43 -19.90 26.45
C ALA A 73 13.11 -18.52 26.36
N GLU A 74 13.03 -17.86 25.20
CA GLU A 74 13.78 -16.63 24.91
C GLU A 74 12.95 -15.34 25.02
N ARG A 75 11.72 -15.42 25.56
CA ARG A 75 10.79 -14.28 25.60
C ARG A 75 11.44 -13.03 26.19
N LYS A 76 12.08 -13.16 27.34
CA LYS A 76 12.67 -12.01 28.06
C LYS A 76 13.80 -11.36 27.26
N ALA A 77 14.65 -12.17 26.63
CA ALA A 77 15.73 -11.67 25.79
C ALA A 77 15.17 -10.99 24.53
N CYS A 78 14.14 -11.55 23.91
CA CYS A 78 13.42 -10.96 22.79
C CYS A 78 12.78 -9.61 23.16
N GLU A 79 12.04 -9.56 24.27
CA GLU A 79 11.40 -8.32 24.74
C GLU A 79 12.44 -7.24 25.07
N ALA A 80 13.58 -7.61 25.65
CA ALA A 80 14.67 -6.68 25.93
C ALA A 80 15.25 -6.10 24.64
N GLN A 81 15.49 -6.93 23.63
CA GLN A 81 15.96 -6.47 22.31
C GLN A 81 14.93 -5.58 21.62
N ALA A 82 13.64 -5.93 21.66
CA ALA A 82 12.56 -5.12 21.10
C ALA A 82 12.51 -3.72 21.74
N ARG A 83 12.63 -3.65 23.08
CA ARG A 83 12.69 -2.38 23.81
C ARG A 83 13.95 -1.58 23.53
N ALA A 84 15.09 -2.24 23.32
CA ALA A 84 16.34 -1.57 22.94
C ALA A 84 16.24 -0.95 21.54
N ARG A 85 15.66 -1.66 20.57
CA ARG A 85 15.38 -1.13 19.22
C ARG A 85 14.44 0.06 19.28
N TYR A 86 13.32 -0.05 19.99
CA TYR A 86 12.41 1.08 20.20
C TYR A 86 13.11 2.31 20.80
N GLN A 87 14.02 2.14 21.77
CA GLN A 87 14.77 3.27 22.32
C GLN A 87 15.71 3.90 21.28
N ALA A 88 16.33 3.10 20.42
CA ALA A 88 17.14 3.60 19.30
C ALA A 88 16.26 4.38 18.30
N ASP A 89 15.11 3.85 17.91
CA ASP A 89 14.15 4.51 17.00
C ASP A 89 13.68 5.85 17.58
N MET A 90 13.40 5.89 18.89
CA MET A 90 13.01 7.13 19.58
C MET A 90 14.16 8.14 19.64
N ALA A 91 15.40 7.70 19.76
CA ALA A 91 16.57 8.56 19.72
C ALA A 91 16.78 9.16 18.31
N GLU A 92 16.59 8.34 17.27
CA GLU A 92 16.64 8.75 15.88
C GLU A 92 15.52 9.75 15.56
N ALA A 93 14.28 9.46 15.93
CA ALA A 93 13.15 10.38 15.78
C ALA A 93 13.44 11.74 16.43
N ARG A 94 14.01 11.76 17.64
CA ARG A 94 14.43 13.01 18.31
C ARG A 94 15.58 13.72 17.59
N ALA A 95 16.45 13.00 16.90
CA ALA A 95 17.51 13.60 16.10
C ALA A 95 16.95 14.31 14.86
N MET A 96 15.89 13.78 14.24
CA MET A 96 15.18 14.43 13.12
C MET A 96 14.61 15.81 13.50
N LEU A 97 14.22 16.01 14.77
CA LEU A 97 13.79 17.34 15.25
C LEU A 97 14.94 18.34 15.33
N ARG A 98 16.15 17.89 15.65
CA ARG A 98 17.32 18.76 15.84
C ARG A 98 18.05 19.08 14.54
N ASN A 99 17.96 18.17 13.57
CA ASN A 99 18.56 18.34 12.26
C ASN A 99 17.52 18.10 11.16
N PRO A 100 16.90 19.15 10.59
CA PRO A 100 15.93 19.04 9.50
C PRO A 100 16.47 18.35 8.24
N GLN A 101 17.80 18.30 8.07
CA GLN A 101 18.49 17.59 6.98
C GLN A 101 18.78 16.12 7.31
N ALA A 102 18.52 15.66 8.54
CA ALA A 102 18.43 14.24 8.87
C ALA A 102 17.08 13.69 8.37
N GLY A 103 16.84 13.79 7.06
CA GLY A 103 15.93 12.88 6.39
C GLY A 103 16.63 11.53 6.19
N PRO A 104 15.89 10.46 5.82
CA PRO A 104 16.53 9.29 5.23
C PRO A 104 17.52 9.79 4.18
N VAL A 105 18.77 9.32 4.27
CA VAL A 105 19.81 9.63 3.28
C VAL A 105 19.18 9.52 1.90
N ASN A 106 19.35 10.55 1.06
CA ASN A 106 18.85 10.51 -0.29
C ASN A 106 19.31 9.20 -0.91
N GLU A 107 18.42 8.22 -1.02
CA GLU A 107 18.57 7.18 -2.02
C GLU A 107 18.49 7.97 -3.31
N VAL A 108 19.66 8.29 -3.86
CA VAL A 108 19.79 8.74 -5.23
C VAL A 108 19.16 7.60 -6.01
N GLY A 109 17.88 7.75 -6.32
CA GLY A 109 17.14 6.80 -7.14
C GLY A 109 17.93 6.69 -8.41
N GLY A 110 18.67 5.58 -8.56
CA GLY A 110 19.25 5.21 -9.84
C GLY A 110 18.14 5.26 -10.88
N PRO A 111 18.46 5.52 -12.15
CA PRO A 111 17.48 5.82 -13.18
C PRO A 111 16.32 4.83 -13.10
N ILE A 112 15.16 5.31 -12.62
CA ILE A 112 13.93 4.53 -12.58
C ILE A 112 13.71 4.11 -14.02
N ARG A 113 13.88 2.81 -14.32
CA ARG A 113 13.44 2.29 -15.61
C ARG A 113 11.95 2.60 -15.68
N SER A 114 11.61 3.52 -16.58
CA SER A 114 10.27 4.07 -16.72
C SER A 114 9.21 2.98 -16.54
N THR A 115 8.33 3.16 -15.57
CA THR A 115 7.10 2.36 -15.43
C THR A 115 5.96 2.97 -16.24
N GLU A 116 6.24 3.88 -17.19
CA GLU A 116 5.23 4.34 -18.14
C GLU A 116 4.91 3.22 -19.12
N THR A 117 3.75 2.61 -18.93
CA THR A 117 3.11 1.82 -19.99
C THR A 117 2.58 2.80 -21.04
N VAL A 118 3.41 3.13 -22.03
CA VAL A 118 2.99 3.91 -23.20
C VAL A 118 2.00 3.07 -24.02
N THR A 119 0.70 3.34 -23.88
CA THR A 119 -0.31 2.81 -24.79
C THR A 119 -0.21 3.55 -26.12
N VAL A 120 0.46 2.95 -27.09
CA VAL A 120 0.45 3.40 -28.49
C VAL A 120 -0.94 3.14 -29.07
N THR A 121 -1.77 4.17 -29.13
CA THR A 121 -3.01 4.13 -29.93
C THR A 121 -2.62 4.32 -31.39
N ARG A 122 -2.59 3.21 -32.16
CA ARG A 122 -2.46 3.27 -33.62
C ARG A 122 -3.76 3.86 -34.21
N PRO A 123 -3.68 4.78 -35.20
CA PRO A 123 -4.85 5.33 -35.88
C PRO A 123 -5.64 4.26 -36.66
#